data_AF-A0A936QPA2-F1
#
_entry.id   AF-A0A936QPA2-F1
#
_cell.length_a   1.000
_cell.length_b   1.000
_cell.length_c   1.000
_cell.angle_alpha   90.00
_cell.angle_beta   90.00
_cell.angle_gamma   90.00
#
_symmetry.space_group_name_H-M   'P 1'
#
loop_
_entity.id
_entity.type
_entity.pdbx_description
1 polymer ?
#
loop_
_entity_poly.entity_id
_entity_poly.type
_entity_poly.pdbx_seq_one_letter_code
_entity_poly.pdbx_strand_id
1 'polypeptide(L)' 'MKKISVSILILIFALSFTDSFSQLANQNTYLLKNLNQHYTNTLYSAIWGYKAPDGREYAILGCPSGTAFIDVNRFGEYT' A
#
# COMPACT_ATOMS: atom_id res chain seq x y z
N MET A 1 -8.97 47.04 9.32
CA MET A 1 -7.90 46.09 9.70
C MET A 1 -8.43 44.68 9.99
N LYS A 2 -9.39 44.48 10.91
CA LYS A 2 -9.93 43.14 11.26
C LYS A 2 -10.49 42.32 10.07
N LYS A 3 -11.20 42.96 9.12
CA LYS A 3 -11.74 42.29 7.92
C LYS A 3 -10.64 41.75 6.99
N ILE A 4 -9.54 42.50 6.85
CA ILE A 4 -8.39 42.11 6.03
C ILE A 4 -7.70 40.88 6.66
N SER A 5 -7.57 40.86 8.00
CA SER A 5 -7.03 39.71 8.72
C SER A 5 -7.86 38.44 8.55
N VAL A 6 -9.20 38.56 8.51
CA VAL A 6 -10.10 37.41 8.27
C VAL A 6 -9.98 36.91 6.83
N SER A 7 -9.92 37.81 5.85
CA SER A 7 -9.72 37.43 4.44
C SER A 7 -8.39 36.71 4.21
N ILE A 8 -7.32 37.13 4.89
CA ILE A 8 -6.01 36.44 4.85
C ILE A 8 -6.11 35.04 5.45
N LEU A 9 -6.81 34.88 6.57
CA LEU A 9 -6.97 33.57 7.22
C LEU A 9 -7.77 32.58 6.34
N ILE A 10 -8.84 33.06 5.69
CA ILE A 10 -9.63 32.25 4.75
C ILE A 10 -8.77 31.82 3.55
N LEU A 11 -7.93 32.71 3.03
CA LEU A 11 -7.03 32.40 1.93
C LEU A 11 -6.01 31.32 2.31
N ILE A 12 -5.42 31.40 3.51
CA ILE A 12 -4.48 30.39 4.01
C ILE A 12 -5.17 29.03 4.17
N PHE A 13 -6.38 29.01 4.72
CA PHE A 13 -7.16 27.77 4.87
C PHE A 13 -7.51 27.14 3.51
N ALA A 14 -7.93 27.96 2.53
CA ALA A 14 -8.23 27.49 1.18
C ALA A 14 -7.02 26.91 0.45
N LEU A 15 -5.81 27.40 0.74
CA LEU A 15 -4.56 26.91 0.15
C LEU A 15 -3.98 25.67 0.85
N SER A 16 -4.57 25.23 1.96
CA SER A 16 -4.07 24.10 2.76
C SER A 16 -4.49 22.72 2.20
N PHE A 17 -5.37 22.68 1.21
CA PHE A 17 -5.91 21.44 0.60
C PHE A 17 -5.06 20.93 -0.56
N THR A 18 -3.76 20.74 -0.35
CA THR A 18 -2.94 20.01 -1.33
C THR A 18 -2.97 18.53 -1.03
N ASP A 19 -3.30 17.71 -2.04
CA ASP A 19 -3.21 16.26 -1.93
C ASP A 19 -1.76 15.88 -1.61
N SER A 20 -1.56 15.30 -0.43
CA SER A 20 -0.27 14.70 -0.07
C SER A 20 -0.21 13.31 -0.68
N PHE A 21 0.36 13.19 -1.88
CA PHE A 21 0.71 11.88 -2.45
C PHE A 21 1.92 11.31 -1.70
N SER A 22 1.66 10.63 -0.58
CA SER A 22 2.68 9.93 0.21
C SER A 22 3.20 8.65 -0.48
N GLN A 23 2.56 8.23 -1.57
CA GLN A 23 3.09 7.18 -2.43
C GLN A 23 4.19 7.76 -3.31
N LEU A 24 5.42 7.29 -3.12
CA LEU A 24 6.49 7.55 -4.07
C LEU A 24 6.06 7.05 -5.45
N ALA A 25 6.47 7.76 -6.50
CA ALA A 25 6.39 7.23 -7.87
C ALA A 25 7.02 5.82 -7.90
N ASN A 26 6.47 4.94 -8.75
CA ASN A 26 6.86 3.54 -8.87
C ASN A 26 8.38 3.35 -8.74
N GLN A 27 8.84 2.80 -7.61
CA GLN A 27 10.26 2.64 -7.30
C GLN A 27 10.83 1.35 -7.91
N ASN A 28 10.74 1.20 -9.22
CA ASN A 28 11.16 -0.04 -9.90
C ASN A 28 10.42 -1.28 -9.36
N THR A 29 9.15 -1.11 -9.01
CA THR A 29 8.28 -2.17 -8.47
C THR A 29 7.05 -2.28 -9.35
N TYR A 30 6.84 -3.39 -10.03
CA TYR A 30 5.66 -3.59 -10.86
C TYR A 30 4.58 -4.38 -10.08
N LEU A 31 3.31 -4.02 -10.31
CA LEU A 31 2.20 -4.77 -9.74
C LEU A 31 2.12 -6.14 -10.43
N LEU A 32 2.26 -7.21 -9.66
CA LEU A 32 2.08 -8.57 -10.15
C LEU A 32 0.60 -8.99 -10.18
N LYS A 33 -0.11 -8.76 -9.06
CA LYS A 33 -1.49 -9.20 -8.88
C LYS A 33 -2.17 -8.48 -7.72
N ASN A 34 -3.48 -8.26 -7.81
CA ASN A 34 -4.32 -7.90 -6.66
C ASN A 34 -4.81 -9.20 -5.99
N LEU A 35 -4.50 -9.37 -4.70
CA LEU A 35 -4.81 -10.60 -3.96
C LEU A 35 -5.54 -10.28 -2.66
N ASN A 36 -6.73 -10.87 -2.47
CA ASN A 36 -7.52 -10.76 -1.24
C ASN A 36 -8.15 -12.12 -0.89
N GLN A 37 -7.29 -13.09 -0.56
CA GLN A 37 -7.72 -14.47 -0.27
C GLN A 37 -8.28 -14.65 1.15
N HIS A 38 -8.06 -13.69 2.04
CA HIS A 38 -8.47 -13.76 3.45
C HIS A 38 -9.54 -12.70 3.73
N TYR A 39 -10.59 -12.67 2.90
CA TYR A 39 -11.66 -11.70 3.02
C TYR A 39 -12.41 -11.86 4.34
N THR A 40 -12.10 -10.99 5.29
CA THR A 40 -12.83 -10.83 6.55
C THR A 40 -12.95 -9.34 6.86
N ASN A 41 -13.66 -8.97 7.93
CA ASN A 41 -13.76 -7.58 8.39
C ASN A 41 -12.47 -7.05 9.05
N THR A 42 -11.35 -7.75 8.92
CA THR A 42 -10.07 -7.41 9.53
C THR A 42 -9.01 -7.22 8.46
N LEU A 43 -8.10 -6.27 8.69
CA LEU A 43 -7.06 -5.92 7.73
C LEU A 43 -5.85 -6.87 7.81
N TYR A 44 -5.10 -6.91 6.73
CA TYR A 44 -3.75 -7.46 6.72
C TYR A 44 -2.85 -6.63 7.65
N SER A 45 -2.00 -7.30 8.42
CA SER A 45 -1.18 -6.65 9.45
C SER A 45 0.28 -6.45 9.05
N ALA A 46 0.81 -7.27 8.14
CA ALA A 46 2.21 -7.23 7.73
C ALA A 46 2.48 -7.97 6.42
N ILE A 47 3.61 -7.64 5.78
CA ILE A 47 4.16 -8.32 4.60
C ILE A 47 5.67 -8.46 4.73
N TRP A 48 6.21 -9.61 4.34
CA TRP A 48 7.64 -9.87 4.24
C TRP A 48 7.98 -10.62 2.95
N GLY A 49 9.21 -10.48 2.48
CA GLY A 49 9.77 -11.31 1.40
C GLY A 49 10.67 -12.39 1.97
N TYR A 50 10.62 -13.59 1.39
CA TYR A 50 11.53 -14.69 1.72
C TYR A 50 12.02 -15.38 0.46
N LYS A 51 13.33 -15.59 0.35
CA LYS A 51 13.95 -16.41 -0.70
C LYS A 51 14.44 -17.72 -0.07
N ALA A 52 13.84 -18.82 -0.50
CA ALA A 52 14.20 -20.16 -0.05
C ALA A 52 15.55 -20.61 -0.64
N PRO A 53 16.24 -21.59 -0.01
CA PRO A 53 17.52 -22.11 -0.50
C PRO A 53 17.48 -22.69 -1.93
N ASP A 54 16.31 -23.14 -2.40
CA ASP A 54 16.10 -23.63 -3.76
C ASP A 54 15.90 -22.51 -4.80
N GLY A 55 15.95 -21.26 -4.36
CA GLY A 55 15.80 -20.08 -5.20
C GLY A 55 14.37 -19.57 -5.35
N ARG A 56 13.37 -20.26 -4.79
CA ARG A 56 11.97 -19.79 -4.81
C ARG A 56 11.77 -18.59 -3.91
N GLU A 57 10.91 -17.68 -4.34
CA GLU A 57 10.58 -16.43 -3.67
C GLU A 57 9.12 -16.45 -3.22
N TYR A 58 8.91 -16.01 -1.98
CA TYR A 58 7.61 -15.99 -1.34
C TYR A 58 7.32 -14.62 -0.75
N ALA A 59 6.09 -14.16 -0.93
CA ALA A 59 5.52 -13.13 -0.07
C ALA A 59 4.85 -13.80 1.13
N ILE A 60 5.20 -13.36 2.34
CA ILE A 60 4.63 -13.83 3.60
C ILE A 60 3.69 -12.75 4.10
N LEU A 61 2.41 -13.07 4.26
CA LEU A 61 1.37 -12.13 4.65
C LEU A 61 0.84 -12.44 6.05
N GLY A 62 0.79 -11.42 6.91
CA GLY A 62 0.02 -11.44 8.15
C GLY A 62 -1.46 -11.21 7.83
N CYS A 63 -2.25 -12.29 7.90
CA CYS A 63 -3.66 -12.32 7.56
C CYS A 63 -4.53 -12.34 8.83
N PRO A 64 -5.81 -11.94 8.74
CA PRO A 64 -6.76 -12.06 9.85
C PRO A 64 -6.86 -13.46 10.47
N SER A 65 -6.71 -14.50 9.65
CA SER A 65 -6.85 -15.91 10.06
C SER A 65 -5.52 -16.63 10.25
N GLY A 66 -4.38 -15.93 10.24
CA GLY A 66 -3.05 -16.54 10.39
C GLY A 66 -2.00 -15.96 9.45
N THR A 67 -1.11 -16.79 8.92
CA THR A 67 -0.05 -16.38 8.00
C THR A 67 -0.17 -17.11 6.68
N ALA A 68 -0.08 -16.39 5.57
CA ALA A 68 -0.09 -16.97 4.22
C ALA A 68 1.28 -16.87 3.56
N PHE A 69 1.68 -17.94 2.86
CA PHE A 69 2.88 -17.99 2.03
C PHE A 69 2.45 -18.01 0.56
N ILE A 70 2.84 -16.98 -0.17
CA ILE A 70 2.43 -16.79 -1.56
C ILE A 70 3.66 -16.96 -2.46
N ASP A 71 3.66 -18.00 -3.30
CA ASP A 71 4.72 -18.25 -4.29
C ASP A 71 4.72 -17.17 -5.38
N VAL A 72 5.81 -16.41 -5.46
CA VAL A 72 5.93 -15.26 -6.37
C VAL A 72 6.40 -15.66 -7.76
N ASN A 73 7.17 -16.75 -7.87
CA ASN A 73 7.72 -17.19 -9.16
C ASN A 73 6.64 -17.79 -10.08
N ARG A 74 5.54 -18.31 -9.52
CA ARG A 74 4.46 -18.96 -10.28
C ARG A 74 3.34 -18.05 -10.80
N PHE A 75 3.45 -16.73 -10.64
CA PHE A 75 2.38 -15.84 -11.09
C PHE A 75 2.22 -15.72 -12.62
N GLY A 76 3.21 -16.15 -13.42
CA GLY A 76 3.16 -16.15 -14.88
C GLY A 76 2.48 -17.38 -15.52
N GLU A 77 2.07 -18.39 -14.74
CA GLU A 77 1.59 -19.68 -15.27
C GLU A 77 0.06 -19.87 -15.21
N TYR A 78 -0.70 -18.83 -14.85
CA TYR A 78 -2.16 -18.91 -14.68
C TYR A 78 -2.95 -17.88 -15.53
N THR A 79 -2.39 -17.45 -16.67
CA THR A 79 -3.16 -16.77 -17.74
C THR A 79 -3.90 -17.76 -18.62
#